data_AF-A0AAW3FC10-F1
#
_entry.id   AF-A0AAW3FC10-F1
#
_cell.length_a   1.000
_cell.length_b   1.000
_cell.length_c   1.000
_cell.angle_alpha   90.00
_cell.angle_beta   90.00
_cell.angle_gamma   90.00
#
_symmetry.space_group_name_H-M   'P 1'
#
loop_
_entity.id
_entity.type
_entity.pdbx_description
1 polymer ?
#
loop_
_entity_poly.entity_id
_entity_poly.type
_entity_poly.pdbx_seq_one_letter_code
_entity_poly.pdbx_strand_id
1 'polypeptide(L)'
;METVTIGNESGGHVDGILRINRKSDFPLGIKLIRDGEIVVFPDCDFTIKAIAGNGFTTYKAERRNGVCTNCQVADKQLIIFFDNHNLGKGRVKIELSIDFPDENFSDGFRRETFTATSNIELVDDNGDALKLAMPDPIVVEKEVVNEKNSLLVWQVR
;
A
#
# COMPACT_ATOMS: atom_id res chain seq x y z
N MET A 1 13.48 -3.02 4.14
CA MET A 1 12.23 -2.35 4.57
C MET A 1 11.37 -3.34 5.33
N GLU A 2 10.64 -2.91 6.37
CA GLU A 2 9.67 -3.75 7.10
C GLU A 2 8.40 -3.99 6.32
N THR A 3 7.73 -5.13 6.58
CA THR A 3 6.46 -5.48 5.94
C THR A 3 5.45 -5.97 6.97
N VAL A 4 4.23 -5.45 6.90
CA VAL A 4 3.09 -5.96 7.65
C VAL A 4 2.14 -6.70 6.72
N THR A 5 1.58 -7.79 7.23
CA THR A 5 0.58 -8.57 6.53
C THR A 5 -0.81 -8.18 7.04
N ILE A 6 -1.76 -7.97 6.13
CA ILE A 6 -3.12 -7.51 6.46
C ILE A 6 -4.15 -8.33 5.67
N GLY A 7 -5.27 -8.75 6.28
CA GLY A 7 -6.29 -9.54 5.60
C GLY A 7 -7.12 -10.43 6.52
N ASN A 8 -7.98 -11.29 5.94
CA ASN A 8 -8.93 -12.14 6.67
C ASN A 8 -8.27 -13.15 7.63
N GLU A 9 -6.97 -13.42 7.45
CA GLU A 9 -6.20 -14.36 8.26
C GLU A 9 -4.88 -13.77 8.75
N SER A 10 -4.77 -12.43 8.84
CA SER A 10 -3.56 -11.80 9.36
C SER A 10 -3.45 -12.02 10.87
N GLY A 11 -2.86 -13.14 11.27
CA GLY A 11 -2.17 -13.24 12.55
C GLY A 11 -0.97 -12.30 12.47
N GLY A 12 -1.10 -11.10 13.02
CA GLY A 12 -0.11 -10.02 12.88
C GLY A 12 1.33 -10.54 12.96
N HIS A 13 2.21 -10.04 12.08
CA HIS A 13 3.61 -10.41 12.07
C HIS A 13 4.24 -10.05 13.43
N VAL A 14 4.70 -11.03 14.18
CA VAL A 14 5.47 -10.80 15.41
C VAL A 14 6.77 -11.58 15.32
N ASP A 15 7.74 -11.05 14.59
CA ASP A 15 9.16 -11.28 14.88
C ASP A 15 9.82 -9.91 15.12
N GLY A 16 10.26 -9.68 16.36
CA GLY A 16 10.97 -8.48 16.80
C GLY A 16 10.14 -7.19 16.83
N ILE A 17 10.48 -6.25 17.72
CA ILE A 17 10.01 -4.87 17.63
C ILE A 17 11.10 -4.07 16.92
N LEU A 18 10.76 -3.41 15.81
CA LEU A 18 11.64 -2.41 15.19
C LEU A 18 11.34 -1.05 15.80
N ARG A 19 12.32 -0.46 16.48
CA ARG A 19 12.21 0.87 17.07
C ARG A 19 12.68 1.92 16.07
N ILE A 20 11.88 2.95 15.83
CA ILE A 20 12.21 4.03 14.91
C ILE A 20 12.05 5.36 15.63
N ASN A 21 13.02 6.28 15.53
CA ASN A 21 12.81 7.63 16.02
C ASN A 21 11.58 8.24 15.31
N ARG A 22 10.60 8.72 16.06
CA ARG A 22 9.32 9.22 15.52
C ARG A 22 9.42 10.46 14.62
N LYS A 23 10.60 11.06 14.51
CA LYS A 23 10.91 12.18 13.62
C LYS A 23 11.57 11.74 12.32
N SER A 24 11.95 10.47 12.21
CA SER A 24 12.56 9.91 11.01
C SER A 24 11.48 9.46 10.04
N ASP A 25 11.73 9.66 8.75
CA ASP A 25 10.90 9.07 7.70
C ASP A 25 11.23 7.58 7.54
N PHE A 26 10.23 6.79 7.17
CA PHE A 26 10.41 5.37 6.91
C PHE A 26 9.36 4.82 5.95
N PRO A 27 9.70 3.82 5.14
CA PRO A 27 8.72 3.10 4.36
C PRO A 27 8.19 1.87 5.13
N LEU A 28 6.92 1.52 4.89
CA LEU A 28 6.29 0.29 5.37
C LEU A 28 5.64 -0.45 4.21
N GLY A 29 6.05 -1.69 3.98
CA GLY A 29 5.38 -2.60 3.05
C GLY A 29 4.11 -3.19 3.66
N ILE A 30 3.10 -3.38 2.84
CA ILE A 30 1.83 -4.03 3.17
C ILE A 30 1.59 -5.14 2.15
N LYS A 31 1.44 -6.37 2.65
CA LYS A 31 1.02 -7.53 1.86
C LYS A 31 -0.41 -7.91 2.23
N LEU A 32 -1.27 -8.01 1.22
CA LEU A 32 -2.66 -8.40 1.40
C LEU A 32 -2.74 -9.94 1.45
N ILE A 33 -3.39 -10.49 2.49
CA ILE A 33 -3.75 -11.90 2.57
C ILE A 33 -5.24 -12.10 2.29
N ARG A 34 -5.54 -13.08 1.44
CA ARG A 34 -6.88 -13.65 1.28
C ARG A 34 -6.75 -15.16 1.30
N ASP A 35 -7.63 -15.82 2.03
CA ASP A 35 -7.72 -17.29 2.09
C ASP A 35 -6.36 -17.96 2.38
N GLY A 36 -5.60 -17.38 3.31
CA GLY A 36 -4.28 -17.88 3.73
C GLY A 36 -3.11 -17.55 2.80
N GLU A 37 -3.35 -16.94 1.64
CA GLU A 37 -2.33 -16.65 0.64
C GLU A 37 -2.06 -15.15 0.48
N ILE A 38 -0.80 -14.80 0.22
CA ILE A 38 -0.43 -13.43 -0.19
C ILE A 38 -0.89 -13.22 -1.62
N VAL A 39 -1.84 -12.29 -1.80
CA VAL A 39 -2.40 -11.96 -3.11
C VAL A 39 -1.77 -10.70 -3.69
N VAL A 40 -1.91 -10.52 -5.01
CA VAL A 40 -1.57 -9.27 -5.68
C VAL A 40 -2.45 -8.15 -5.11
N PHE A 41 -1.85 -7.01 -4.78
CA PHE A 41 -2.61 -5.85 -4.35
C PHE A 41 -3.54 -5.39 -5.49
N PRO A 42 -4.86 -5.24 -5.25
CA PRO A 42 -5.83 -4.98 -6.32
C PRO A 42 -5.59 -3.62 -6.98
N ASP A 43 -5.84 -3.54 -8.29
CA ASP A 43 -5.84 -2.28 -9.03
C ASP A 43 -7.17 -1.53 -8.82
N CYS A 44 -7.36 -1.05 -7.59
CA CYS A 44 -8.54 -0.31 -7.17
C CYS A 44 -8.12 0.92 -6.35
N ASP A 45 -9.05 1.85 -6.15
CA ASP A 45 -8.84 2.95 -5.22
C ASP A 45 -8.84 2.41 -3.78
N PHE A 46 -8.03 3.03 -2.93
CA PHE A 46 -7.90 2.63 -1.53
C PHE A 46 -7.47 3.81 -0.67
N THR A 47 -7.77 3.71 0.63
CA THR A 47 -7.30 4.63 1.65
C THR A 47 -6.61 3.85 2.77
N ILE A 48 -5.45 4.33 3.20
CA ILE A 48 -4.79 3.92 4.42
C ILE A 48 -4.93 5.02 5.47
N LYS A 49 -5.23 4.61 6.71
CA LYS A 49 -5.01 5.42 7.89
C LYS A 49 -4.02 4.73 8.80
N ALA A 50 -3.03 5.48 9.26
CA ALA A 50 -2.06 5.03 10.23
C ALA A 50 -2.12 5.89 11.48
N ILE A 51 -2.08 5.24 12.64
CA ILE A 51 -2.00 5.90 13.94
C ILE A 51 -0.88 5.27 14.76
N ALA A 52 -0.35 6.03 15.73
CA ALA A 52 0.59 5.52 16.72
C ALA A 52 0.23 6.01 18.13
N GLY A 53 0.50 5.16 19.12
CA GLY A 53 0.29 5.50 20.53
C GLY A 53 -1.16 5.78 20.87
N ASN A 54 -1.41 6.97 21.44
CA ASN A 54 -2.74 7.44 21.85
C ASN A 54 -3.65 7.88 20.69
N GLY A 55 -3.15 7.88 19.44
CA GLY A 55 -3.97 8.07 18.25
C GLY A 55 -4.43 9.49 17.96
N PHE A 56 -3.82 10.52 18.54
CA PHE A 56 -4.20 11.93 18.27
C PHE A 56 -3.94 12.37 16.83
N THR A 57 -2.88 11.87 16.20
CA THR A 57 -2.54 12.17 14.80
C THR A 57 -2.83 10.95 13.95
N THR A 58 -3.55 11.16 12.85
CA THR A 58 -3.74 10.15 11.80
C THR A 58 -2.94 10.54 10.57
N TYR A 59 -2.07 9.64 10.12
CA TYR A 59 -1.38 9.75 8.85
C TYR A 59 -2.19 9.07 7.75
N LYS A 60 -2.23 9.65 6.56
CA LYS A 60 -3.03 9.17 5.43
C LYS A 60 -2.14 8.90 4.20
N ALA A 61 -2.37 7.76 3.57
CA ALA A 61 -1.90 7.45 2.23
C ALA A 61 -3.08 6.93 1.40
N GLU A 62 -3.11 7.16 0.10
CA GLU A 62 -4.25 6.74 -0.73
C GLU A 62 -3.89 6.57 -2.20
N ARG A 63 -4.71 5.79 -2.90
CA ARG A 63 -4.82 5.84 -4.36
C ARG A 63 -6.22 6.31 -4.71
N ARG A 64 -6.30 7.35 -5.53
CA ARG A 64 -7.55 7.99 -5.98
C ARG A 64 -7.47 8.19 -7.48
N ASN A 65 -8.44 7.66 -8.23
CA ASN A 65 -8.47 7.73 -9.69
C ASN A 65 -7.13 7.31 -10.33
N GLY A 66 -6.51 6.26 -9.80
CA GLY A 66 -5.21 5.76 -10.28
C GLY A 66 -3.97 6.55 -9.83
N VAL A 67 -4.13 7.66 -9.11
CA VAL A 67 -3.02 8.49 -8.60
C VAL A 67 -2.72 8.13 -7.16
N CYS A 68 -1.46 7.75 -6.88
CA CYS A 68 -0.99 7.44 -5.53
C CYS A 68 -0.48 8.69 -4.80
N THR A 69 -0.84 8.84 -3.52
CA THR A 69 -0.34 9.86 -2.60
C THR A 69 0.23 9.18 -1.36
N ASN A 70 1.49 9.47 -1.03
CA ASN A 70 2.23 8.86 0.09
C ASN A 70 2.35 7.33 0.02
N CYS A 71 2.20 6.75 -1.17
CA CYS A 71 2.33 5.31 -1.38
C CYS A 71 2.73 4.94 -2.81
N GLN A 72 3.09 3.68 -3.00
CA GLN A 72 3.33 3.06 -4.30
C GLN A 72 2.88 1.60 -4.26
N VAL A 73 2.36 1.06 -5.36
CA VAL A 73 2.16 -0.38 -5.52
C VAL A 73 3.34 -0.95 -6.31
N ALA A 74 4.01 -1.97 -5.77
CA ALA A 74 5.16 -2.65 -6.39
C ALA A 74 5.15 -4.14 -6.03
N ASP A 75 5.41 -5.03 -6.99
CA ASP A 75 5.58 -6.48 -6.78
C ASP A 75 4.63 -7.12 -5.74
N LYS A 76 3.32 -6.93 -5.94
CA LYS A 76 2.23 -7.45 -5.07
C LYS A 76 2.12 -6.82 -3.69
N GLN A 77 2.92 -5.81 -3.36
CA GLN A 77 2.84 -5.09 -2.09
C GLN A 77 2.49 -3.62 -2.30
N LEU A 78 1.76 -3.08 -1.33
CA LEU A 78 1.58 -1.64 -1.17
C LEU A 78 2.69 -1.11 -0.27
N ILE A 79 3.44 -0.12 -0.73
CA ILE A 79 4.46 0.57 0.06
C ILE A 79 3.88 1.91 0.49
N ILE A 80 3.92 2.20 1.79
CA ILE A 80 3.56 3.50 2.35
C ILE A 80 4.85 4.22 2.70
N PHE A 81 4.95 5.49 2.32
CA PHE A 81 6.04 6.37 2.73
C PHE A 81 5.55 7.24 3.86
N PHE A 82 6.08 7.07 5.07
CA PHE A 82 5.80 7.95 6.21
C PHE A 82 6.76 9.14 6.17
N ASP A 83 6.45 10.12 5.31
CA ASP A 83 7.18 11.38 5.21
C ASP A 83 6.44 12.46 6.01
N ASN A 84 7.16 13.21 6.85
CA ASN A 84 6.59 14.29 7.67
C ASN A 84 5.31 13.86 8.43
N HIS A 85 5.29 12.61 8.90
CA HIS A 85 4.06 11.91 9.29
C HIS A 85 3.43 12.39 10.61
N ASN A 86 4.18 13.11 11.46
CA ASN A 86 3.72 13.72 12.72
C ASN A 86 3.04 12.76 13.71
N LEU A 87 3.30 11.45 13.58
CA LEU A 87 2.72 10.44 14.47
C LEU A 87 3.37 10.51 15.86
N GLY A 88 2.57 10.19 16.88
CA GLY A 88 3.03 10.12 18.26
C GLY A 88 3.91 8.89 18.54
N LYS A 89 4.47 8.85 19.74
CA LYS A 89 5.21 7.68 20.25
C LYS A 89 4.28 6.47 20.41
N GLY A 90 4.74 5.28 19.98
CA GLY A 90 4.06 4.00 20.22
C GLY A 90 3.97 3.11 18.99
N ARG A 91 3.23 2.00 19.12
CA ARG A 91 3.04 1.01 18.05
C ARG A 91 2.25 1.59 16.89
N VAL A 92 2.76 1.41 15.67
CA VAL A 92 2.07 1.84 14.44
C VAL A 92 0.99 0.83 14.08
N LYS A 93 -0.26 1.31 14.07
CA LYS A 93 -1.47 0.57 13.65
C LYS A 93 -1.95 1.12 12.32
N ILE A 94 -2.36 0.21 11.44
CA ILE A 94 -2.79 0.51 10.08
C ILE A 94 -4.23 0.04 9.90
N GLU A 95 -5.05 0.89 9.28
CA GLU A 95 -6.35 0.57 8.71
C GLU A 95 -6.26 0.74 7.19
N LEU A 96 -6.62 -0.28 6.44
CA LEU A 96 -6.70 -0.28 4.98
C LEU A 96 -8.14 -0.45 4.55
N SER A 97 -8.65 0.49 3.75
CA SER A 97 -9.94 0.37 3.07
C SER A 97 -9.72 0.31 1.56
N ILE A 98 -10.22 -0.73 0.90
CA ILE A 98 -10.16 -0.92 -0.55
C ILE A 98 -11.57 -0.76 -1.12
N ASP A 99 -11.72 0.04 -2.16
CA ASP A 99 -13.00 0.35 -2.81
C ASP A 99 -13.10 -0.39 -4.15
N PHE A 100 -13.83 -1.51 -4.16
CA PHE A 100 -14.07 -2.31 -5.36
C PHE A 100 -15.28 -1.76 -6.12
N PRO A 101 -15.20 -1.49 -7.44
CA PRO A 101 -16.37 -1.11 -8.22
C PRO A 101 -17.47 -2.17 -8.12
N ASP A 102 -18.68 -1.75 -7.73
CA ASP A 102 -19.84 -2.62 -7.56
C ASP A 102 -21.14 -1.79 -7.65
N GLU A 103 -21.88 -1.96 -8.76
CA GLU A 103 -23.11 -1.21 -9.03
C GLU A 103 -24.27 -1.55 -8.08
N ASN A 104 -24.16 -2.63 -7.30
CA ASN A 104 -25.18 -2.99 -6.30
C ASN A 104 -25.13 -2.07 -5.07
N PHE A 105 -24.07 -1.27 -4.91
CA PHE A 105 -23.90 -0.33 -3.80
C PHE A 105 -24.18 1.10 -4.25
N SER A 106 -24.78 1.91 -3.36
CA SER A 106 -25.32 3.23 -3.71
C SER A 106 -24.29 4.26 -4.18
N ASP A 107 -23.03 4.11 -3.77
CA ASP A 107 -21.90 4.94 -4.19
C ASP A 107 -21.10 4.32 -5.35
N GLY A 108 -21.54 3.16 -5.85
CA GLY A 108 -20.89 2.39 -6.90
C GLY A 108 -19.68 1.57 -6.43
N PHE A 109 -19.45 1.47 -5.11
CA PHE A 109 -18.30 0.74 -4.57
C PHE A 109 -18.65 -0.18 -3.38
N ARG A 110 -18.14 -1.41 -3.42
CA ARG A 110 -18.08 -2.31 -2.28
C ARG A 110 -16.77 -2.09 -1.54
N ARG A 111 -16.84 -1.54 -0.32
CA ARG A 111 -15.66 -1.30 0.52
C ARG A 111 -15.32 -2.51 1.39
N GLU A 112 -14.06 -2.93 1.36
CA GLU A 112 -13.48 -3.88 2.31
C GLU A 112 -12.47 -3.18 3.21
N THR A 113 -12.58 -3.35 4.53
CA THR A 113 -11.69 -2.71 5.52
C THR A 113 -10.97 -3.74 6.37
N PHE A 114 -9.67 -3.57 6.50
CA PHE A 114 -8.78 -4.44 7.27
C PHE A 114 -7.95 -3.61 8.25
N THR A 115 -7.52 -4.22 9.35
CA THR A 115 -6.60 -3.57 10.30
C THR A 115 -5.43 -4.48 10.63
N ALA A 116 -4.27 -3.89 10.88
CA ALA A 116 -3.08 -4.60 11.34
C ALA A 116 -2.27 -3.73 12.29
N THR A 117 -1.58 -4.37 13.24
CA THR A 117 -0.54 -3.71 14.03
C THR A 117 0.80 -4.13 13.46
N SER A 118 1.60 -3.17 12.99
CA SER A 118 2.94 -3.44 12.48
C SER A 118 3.90 -3.81 13.61
N ASN A 119 5.08 -4.33 13.26
CA ASN A 119 6.20 -4.55 14.18
C ASN A 119 6.95 -3.25 14.56
N ILE A 120 6.55 -2.10 14.03
CA ILE A 120 7.20 -0.80 14.26
C ILE A 120 6.69 -0.13 15.54
N GLU A 121 7.62 0.33 16.36
CA GLU A 121 7.38 1.21 17.50
C GLU A 121 8.10 2.55 17.31
N LEU A 122 7.34 3.64 17.30
CA LEU A 122 7.89 4.98 17.24
C LEU A 122 8.37 5.42 18.63
N VAL A 123 9.61 5.86 18.73
CA VAL A 123 10.31 6.25 19.98
C VAL A 123 10.89 7.66 19.91
N ASP A 124 11.24 8.24 21.06
CA ASP A 124 11.86 9.58 21.13
C ASP A 124 13.40 9.53 21.10
N ASP A 125 14.00 8.36 21.34
CA ASP A 125 15.45 8.16 21.22
C ASP A 125 15.83 7.72 19.80
N ASN A 126 17.09 7.33 19.59
CA ASN A 126 17.61 7.04 18.26
C ASN A 126 16.94 5.85 17.56
N GLY A 127 16.24 4.99 18.30
CA GLY A 127 15.71 3.73 17.76
C GLY A 127 16.81 2.77 17.29
N ASP A 128 16.43 1.86 16.41
CA ASP A 128 17.30 0.86 15.79
C ASP A 128 17.79 1.34 14.41
N ALA A 129 18.87 0.72 13.91
CA ALA A 129 19.39 1.02 12.59
C ALA A 129 18.41 0.55 11.48
N LEU A 130 17.90 1.48 10.68
CA LEU A 130 16.96 1.19 9.59
C LEU A 130 17.65 0.57 8.38
N LYS A 131 17.16 -0.60 7.94
CA LYS A 131 17.50 -1.18 6.64
C LYS A 131 16.46 -0.78 5.59
N LEU A 132 16.73 0.32 4.89
CA LEU A 132 15.80 1.00 3.98
C LEU A 132 15.75 0.44 2.54
N ALA A 133 16.40 -0.69 2.26
CA ALA A 133 16.37 -1.26 0.90
C ALA A 133 14.91 -1.49 0.47
N MET A 134 14.53 -0.79 -0.60
CA MET A 134 13.29 -0.98 -1.34
C MET A 134 13.40 -2.28 -2.15
N PRO A 135 12.28 -2.96 -2.47
CA PRO A 135 12.30 -3.99 -3.50
C PRO A 135 12.73 -3.38 -4.84
N ASP A 136 13.36 -4.17 -5.70
CA ASP A 136 13.78 -3.71 -7.03
C ASP A 136 12.57 -3.24 -7.85
N PRO A 137 12.66 -2.09 -8.55
CA PRO A 137 11.57 -1.59 -9.38
C PRO A 137 11.34 -2.53 -10.57
N ILE A 138 10.09 -2.98 -10.75
CA ILE A 138 9.70 -3.73 -11.95
C ILE A 138 9.50 -2.73 -13.09
N VAL A 139 10.32 -2.84 -14.14
CA VAL A 139 10.08 -2.16 -15.43
C VAL A 139 8.91 -2.86 -16.10
N VAL A 140 7.73 -2.24 -16.08
CA VAL A 140 6.59 -2.70 -16.90
C VAL A 140 6.82 -2.20 -18.33
N GLU A 141 7.28 -3.08 -19.21
CA GLU A 141 7.32 -2.79 -20.64
C GLU A 141 5.87 -2.59 -21.12
N LYS A 142 5.52 -1.36 -21.52
CA LYS A 142 4.26 -1.11 -22.21
C LYS A 142 4.40 -1.62 -23.64
N GLU A 143 3.71 -2.71 -23.99
CA GLU A 143 3.54 -3.10 -25.39
C GLU A 143 2.74 -2.00 -26.13
N VAL A 144 3.41 -1.29 -27.04
CA VAL A 144 2.75 -0.38 -27.98
C VAL A 144 2.22 -1.24 -29.13
N VAL A 145 0.93 -1.56 -29.10
CA VAL A 145 0.24 -2.20 -30.23
C VAL A 145 0.11 -1.16 -31.35
N ASN A 146 1.00 -1.24 -32.33
CA ASN A 146 0.87 -0.51 -33.59
C ASN A 146 -0.16 -1.21 -34.49
N GLU A 147 -1.39 -0.71 -34.52
CA GLU A 147 -2.38 -1.09 -35.53
C GLU A 147 -1.92 -0.60 -36.91
N LYS A 148 -1.44 -1.52 -37.75
CA LYS A 148 -1.21 -1.26 -39.17
C LYS A 148 -2.56 -1.25 -39.88
N ASN A 149 -3.09 -0.04 -40.13
CA ASN A 149 -4.25 0.17 -40.99
C ASN A 149 -3.90 -0.22 -42.43
N SER A 150 -4.31 -1.41 -42.89
CA SER A 150 -4.16 -1.83 -44.28
C SER A 150 -5.33 -1.31 -45.11
N LEU A 151 -5.11 -0.21 -45.82
CA LEU A 151 -6.00 0.23 -46.89
C LEU A 151 -5.93 -0.78 -48.04
N LEU A 152 -6.92 -1.66 -48.15
CA LEU A 152 -7.17 -2.42 -49.38
C LEU A 152 -7.63 -1.44 -50.47
N VAL A 153 -6.74 -1.13 -51.42
CA VAL A 153 -7.12 -0.46 -52.67
C VAL A 153 -7.50 -1.54 -53.67
N TRP A 154 -8.80 -1.65 -53.95
CA TRP A 154 -9.32 -2.44 -55.06
C TRP A 154 -9.02 -1.71 -56.38
N GLN A 155 -8.13 -2.25 -57.21
CA GLN A 155 -8.09 -1.86 -58.62
C GLN A 155 -9.06 -2.72 -59.41
N VAL A 156 -10.09 -2.05 -59.92
CA VAL A 156 -11.06 -2.58 -60.88
C VAL A 156 -10.61 -2.14 -62.29
N ARG A 157 -10.47 -3.14 -63.17
CA ARG A 157 -10.28 -3.12 -64.63
C ARG A 157 -8.88 -2.88 -65.18
#